data_AF-A0A6V7UTB9-F1
#
_entry.id   AF-A0A6V7UTB9-F1
#
_cell.length_a   1.000
_cell.length_b   1.000
_cell.length_c   1.000
_cell.angle_alpha   90.00
_cell.angle_beta   90.00
_cell.angle_gamma   90.00
#
_symmetry.space_group_name_H-M   'P 1'
#
loop_
_entity.id
_entity.type
_entity.pdbx_description
1 polymer ?
#
loop_
_entity_poly.entity_id
_entity_poly.type
_entity_poly.pdbx_seq_one_letter_code
_entity_poly.pdbx_strand_id
1 'polypeptide(L)'
;MCVVNSQNAFKNPLVSQQIAYIQANFGTIVYAITRLETQGLSLIEATEIITEVSNALAGAAGNVGITMRQKWKQIIERTRDFRKLPKFSGQLLDDFDMPPNLISLFKYAPITSVDVERSFSVYKTILADNRTRFTPENLEMYLISNCEQNQMF
;
A
#
# COMPACT_ATOMS: atom_id res chain seq x y z
N MET A 1 -25.01 28.18 11.62
CA MET A 1 -26.06 27.15 11.46
C MET A 1 -25.48 25.73 11.35
N CYS A 2 -24.47 25.48 10.48
CA CYS A 2 -23.89 24.15 10.30
C CYS A 2 -23.26 23.54 11.57
N VAL A 3 -22.48 24.34 12.34
CA VAL A 3 -21.83 23.86 13.58
C VAL A 3 -22.86 23.37 14.61
N VAL A 4 -23.94 24.12 14.81
CA VAL A 4 -25.01 23.79 15.77
C VAL A 4 -25.75 22.52 15.33
N ASN A 5 -25.99 22.36 14.03
CA ASN A 5 -26.64 21.16 13.49
C ASN A 5 -25.74 19.92 13.66
N SER A 6 -24.44 20.03 13.42
CA SER A 6 -23.47 18.96 13.68
C SER A 6 -23.42 18.59 15.17
N GLN A 7 -23.35 19.59 16.06
CA GLN A 7 -23.36 19.37 17.51
C GLN A 7 -24.62 18.63 17.97
N ASN A 8 -25.79 18.94 17.40
CA ASN A 8 -27.03 18.24 17.70
C ASN A 8 -27.06 16.82 17.13
N ALA A 9 -26.45 16.57 15.97
CA ALA A 9 -26.31 15.23 15.41
C ALA A 9 -25.44 14.32 16.31
N PHE A 10 -24.36 14.85 16.90
CA PHE A 10 -23.51 14.10 17.83
C PHE A 10 -24.19 13.77 19.17
N LYS A 11 -25.29 14.44 19.52
CA LYS A 11 -26.11 14.07 20.69
C LYS A 11 -26.99 12.84 20.43
N ASN A 12 -27.15 12.41 19.17
CA ASN A 12 -27.93 11.23 18.83
C ASN A 12 -27.14 9.95 19.18
N PRO A 13 -27.64 9.08 20.07
CA PRO A 13 -26.96 7.83 20.45
C PRO A 13 -26.66 6.90 19.27
N LEU A 14 -27.51 6.92 18.24
CA LEU A 14 -27.32 6.10 17.03
C LEU A 14 -26.08 6.54 16.26
N VAL A 15 -25.80 7.84 16.18
CA VAL A 15 -24.60 8.36 15.51
C VAL A 15 -23.35 7.91 16.26
N SER A 16 -23.38 7.97 17.60
CA SER A 16 -22.27 7.47 18.43
C SER A 16 -22.04 5.96 18.22
N GLN A 17 -23.11 5.16 18.15
CA GLN A 17 -23.01 3.72 17.89
C GLN A 17 -22.45 3.43 16.49
N GLN A 18 -22.87 4.17 15.47
CA GLN A 18 -22.38 4.02 14.10
C GLN A 18 -20.90 4.40 13.98
N ILE A 19 -20.47 5.48 14.63
CA ILE A 19 -19.05 5.87 14.67
C ILE A 19 -18.22 4.81 15.38
N ALA A 20 -18.69 4.31 16.53
CA ALA A 20 -18.01 3.23 17.25
C ALA A 20 -17.88 1.96 16.39
N TYR A 21 -18.95 1.60 15.65
CA TYR A 21 -18.92 0.50 14.70
C TYR A 21 -17.90 0.73 13.57
N ILE A 22 -17.88 1.92 12.96
CA ILE A 22 -16.91 2.24 11.90
C ILE A 22 -15.49 2.14 12.43
N GLN A 23 -15.21 2.71 13.59
CA GLN A 23 -13.87 2.70 14.18
C GLN A 23 -13.43 1.28 14.51
N ALA A 24 -14.30 0.47 15.12
CA ALA A 24 -13.98 -0.90 15.53
C ALA A 24 -13.75 -1.84 14.34
N ASN A 25 -14.45 -1.64 13.21
CA ASN A 25 -14.43 -2.58 12.09
C ASN A 25 -13.57 -2.12 10.90
N PHE A 26 -13.40 -0.80 10.72
CA PHE A 26 -12.75 -0.22 9.54
C PHE A 26 -11.53 0.65 9.87
N GLY A 27 -11.24 0.90 11.16
CA GLY A 27 -10.03 1.61 11.58
C GLY A 27 -8.74 0.96 11.08
N THR A 28 -8.72 -0.38 11.02
CA THR A 28 -7.59 -1.16 10.47
C THR A 28 -7.26 -0.80 9.03
N ILE A 29 -8.26 -0.42 8.21
CA ILE A 29 -8.02 0.00 6.82
C ILE A 29 -7.20 1.29 6.78
N VAL A 30 -7.55 2.26 7.62
CA VAL A 30 -6.83 3.54 7.69
C VAL A 30 -5.38 3.31 8.11
N TYR A 31 -5.19 2.47 9.13
CA TYR A 31 -3.85 2.14 9.61
C TYR A 31 -3.02 1.38 8.57
N ALA A 32 -3.66 0.45 7.85
CA ALA A 32 -3.04 -0.31 6.77
C ALA A 32 -2.63 0.57 5.60
N ILE A 33 -3.48 1.50 5.14
CA ILE A 33 -3.13 2.46 4.09
C ILE A 33 -1.93 3.30 4.53
N THR A 34 -1.99 3.87 5.74
CA THR A 34 -0.89 4.70 6.27
C THR A 34 0.43 3.92 6.31
N ARG A 35 0.39 2.65 6.73
CA ARG A 35 1.58 1.78 6.72
C ARG A 35 2.05 1.49 5.30
N LEU A 36 1.16 1.09 4.40
CA LEU A 36 1.48 0.80 2.99
C LEU A 36 2.04 2.02 2.25
N GLU A 37 1.69 3.23 2.68
CA GLU A 37 2.26 4.46 2.16
C GLU A 37 3.68 4.73 2.69
N THR A 38 4.19 4.01 3.69
CA THR A 38 5.59 4.20 4.12
C THR A 38 6.60 3.64 3.11
N GLN A 39 7.85 4.10 3.17
CA GLN A 39 8.93 3.62 2.30
C GLN A 39 9.67 2.45 2.96
N GLY A 40 10.33 1.62 2.13
CA GLY A 40 11.22 0.55 2.62
C GLY A 40 10.50 -0.69 3.14
N LEU A 41 9.19 -0.82 2.90
CA LEU A 41 8.43 -2.03 3.22
C LEU A 41 8.91 -3.19 2.35
N SER A 42 9.29 -4.29 2.98
CA SER A 42 9.50 -5.55 2.26
C SER A 42 8.16 -6.12 1.78
N LEU A 43 8.24 -6.98 0.77
CA LEU A 43 7.09 -7.66 0.20
C LEU A 43 6.35 -8.50 1.24
N ILE A 44 7.09 -9.12 2.18
CA ILE A 44 6.50 -9.87 3.29
C ILE A 44 5.64 -8.95 4.15
N GLU A 45 6.22 -7.86 4.68
CA GLU A 45 5.53 -6.91 5.56
C GLU A 45 4.31 -6.29 4.87
N ALA A 46 4.44 -5.95 3.58
CA ALA A 46 3.35 -5.49 2.74
C ALA A 46 2.19 -6.51 2.65
N THR A 47 2.50 -7.78 2.40
CA THR A 47 1.49 -8.85 2.33
C THR A 47 0.85 -9.15 3.69
N GLU A 48 1.61 -9.02 4.78
CA GLU A 48 1.09 -9.14 6.14
C GLU A 48 0.06 -8.06 6.45
N ILE A 49 0.33 -6.79 6.10
CA ILE A 49 -0.63 -5.68 6.25
C ILE A 49 -1.94 -5.98 5.53
N ILE A 50 -1.87 -6.50 4.31
CA ILE A 50 -3.06 -6.81 3.52
C ILE A 50 -3.84 -8.00 4.12
N THR A 51 -3.12 -8.96 4.69
CA THR A 51 -3.71 -10.11 5.40
C THR A 51 -4.41 -9.65 6.68
N GLU A 52 -3.82 -8.73 7.45
CA GLU A 52 -4.45 -8.10 8.63
C GLU A 52 -5.79 -7.44 8.27
N VAL A 53 -5.84 -6.67 7.18
CA VAL A 53 -7.09 -6.04 6.71
C VAL A 53 -8.13 -7.09 6.34
N SER A 54 -7.72 -8.14 5.64
CA SER A 54 -8.62 -9.24 5.26
C SER A 54 -9.25 -9.90 6.49
N ASN A 55 -8.45 -10.14 7.54
CA ASN A 55 -8.91 -10.72 8.79
C ASN A 55 -9.86 -9.78 9.55
N ALA A 56 -9.55 -8.48 9.61
CA ALA A 56 -10.40 -7.49 10.24
C ALA A 56 -11.79 -7.40 9.56
N LEU A 57 -11.81 -7.41 8.22
CA LEU A 57 -13.05 -7.38 7.43
C LEU A 57 -13.88 -8.67 7.56
N ALA A 58 -13.24 -9.81 7.81
CA ALA A 58 -13.93 -11.07 8.07
C ALA A 58 -14.83 -10.97 9.33
N GLY A 59 -14.39 -10.23 10.35
CA GLY A 59 -15.13 -10.03 11.60
C GLY A 59 -16.30 -9.04 11.55
N ALA A 60 -16.42 -8.22 10.49
CA ALA A 60 -17.40 -7.13 10.45
C ALA A 60 -18.86 -7.61 10.28
N ALA A 61 -19.67 -7.59 11.33
CA ALA A 61 -21.07 -8.05 11.27
C ALA A 61 -22.02 -7.01 10.62
N GLY A 62 -23.19 -7.45 10.14
CA GLY A 62 -24.25 -6.58 9.59
C GLY A 62 -24.09 -6.20 8.12
N ASN A 63 -25.09 -5.50 7.56
CA ASN A 63 -25.18 -5.20 6.12
C ASN A 63 -23.94 -4.45 5.60
N VAL A 64 -23.46 -3.45 6.35
CA VAL A 64 -22.27 -2.66 5.96
C VAL A 64 -21.03 -3.56 5.89
N GLY A 65 -20.82 -4.44 6.88
CA GLY A 65 -19.73 -5.41 6.87
C GLY A 65 -19.82 -6.40 5.71
N ILE A 66 -21.02 -6.86 5.36
CA ILE A 66 -21.26 -7.72 4.18
C ILE A 66 -20.85 -6.99 2.89
N THR A 67 -21.32 -5.75 2.70
CA THR A 67 -20.97 -4.94 1.53
C THR A 67 -19.46 -4.69 1.44
N MET A 68 -18.81 -4.40 2.57
CA MET A 68 -17.37 -4.18 2.59
C MET A 68 -16.57 -5.44 2.26
N ARG A 69 -16.96 -6.62 2.76
CA ARG A 69 -16.33 -7.89 2.38
C ARG A 69 -16.46 -8.18 0.88
N GLN A 70 -17.64 -7.93 0.31
CA GLN A 70 -17.86 -8.11 -1.13
C GLN A 70 -16.95 -7.17 -1.93
N LYS A 71 -16.84 -5.90 -1.52
CA LYS A 71 -15.96 -4.93 -2.16
C LYS A 71 -14.49 -5.33 -2.06
N TRP A 72 -14.05 -5.79 -0.88
CA TRP A 72 -12.70 -6.32 -0.67
C TRP A 72 -12.40 -7.48 -1.61
N LYS A 73 -13.30 -8.47 -1.69
CA LYS A 73 -13.15 -9.62 -2.59
C LYS A 73 -13.00 -9.18 -4.05
N GLN A 74 -13.82 -8.23 -4.50
CA GLN A 74 -13.71 -7.67 -5.86
C GLN A 74 -12.37 -6.98 -6.11
N ILE A 75 -11.85 -6.22 -5.13
CA ILE A 75 -10.55 -5.56 -5.23
C ILE A 75 -9.43 -6.61 -5.38
N ILE A 76 -9.40 -7.61 -4.51
CA ILE A 76 -8.38 -8.68 -4.55
C ILE A 76 -8.48 -9.53 -5.82
N GLU A 77 -9.69 -9.77 -6.34
CA GLU A 77 -9.91 -10.46 -7.61
C GLU A 77 -9.44 -9.65 -8.83
N ARG A 78 -9.63 -8.33 -8.80
CA ARG A 78 -9.17 -7.43 -9.86
C ARG A 78 -7.64 -7.34 -9.91
N THR A 79 -6.98 -7.38 -8.75
CA THR A 79 -5.52 -7.35 -8.65
C THR A 79 -4.94 -8.76 -8.85
N ARG A 80 -5.09 -9.30 -10.07
CA ARG A 80 -4.77 -10.70 -10.42
C ARG A 80 -3.33 -11.11 -10.03
N ASP A 81 -2.39 -10.17 -10.11
CA ASP A 81 -0.98 -10.40 -9.78
C ASP A 81 -0.68 -10.37 -8.28
N PHE A 82 -1.57 -9.79 -7.46
CA PHE A 82 -1.44 -9.81 -6.00
C PHE A 82 -1.38 -11.25 -5.45
N ARG A 83 -2.11 -12.18 -6.09
CA ARG A 83 -2.12 -13.60 -5.71
C ARG A 83 -0.77 -14.31 -5.97
N LYS A 84 0.11 -13.69 -6.75
CA LYS A 84 1.45 -14.20 -7.05
C LYS A 84 2.49 -13.67 -6.04
N LEU A 85 2.20 -12.55 -5.36
CA LEU A 85 3.11 -11.92 -4.40
C LEU A 85 3.50 -12.81 -3.20
N PRO A 86 2.58 -13.61 -2.61
CA PRO A 86 2.94 -14.54 -1.53
C PRO A 86 4.00 -15.58 -1.92
N LYS A 87 4.10 -15.89 -3.22
CA LYS A 87 5.13 -16.81 -3.73
C LYS A 87 6.52 -16.16 -3.65
N PHE A 88 6.60 -14.85 -3.92
CA PHE A 88 7.84 -14.07 -3.85
C PHE A 88 8.23 -13.72 -2.40
N SER A 89 7.28 -13.68 -1.47
CA SER A 89 7.52 -13.41 -0.05
C SER A 89 8.10 -14.61 0.73
N GLY A 90 8.62 -15.62 0.03
CA GLY A 90 9.33 -16.76 0.62
C GLY A 90 8.46 -18.00 0.94
N GLN A 91 7.15 -17.98 0.68
CA GLN A 91 6.29 -19.15 0.96
C GLN A 91 6.25 -20.19 -0.18
N LEU A 92 6.60 -19.81 -1.42
CA LEU A 92 6.60 -20.72 -2.59
C LEU A 92 7.65 -20.26 -3.62
N LEU A 93 8.93 -20.34 -3.25
CA LEU A 93 10.04 -20.00 -4.15
C LEU A 93 10.21 -21.03 -5.29
N ASP A 94 9.78 -22.28 -5.06
CA ASP A 94 9.94 -23.40 -6.01
C ASP A 94 9.09 -23.26 -7.29
N ASP A 95 8.09 -22.38 -7.28
CA ASP A 95 7.14 -22.18 -8.40
C ASP A 95 7.65 -21.19 -9.46
N PHE A 96 8.74 -20.47 -9.19
CA PHE A 96 9.34 -19.56 -10.17
C PHE A 96 10.52 -20.23 -10.85
N ASP A 97 10.46 -20.33 -12.18
CA ASP A 97 11.58 -20.73 -13.03
C ASP A 97 12.61 -19.57 -13.11
N MET A 98 13.11 -19.16 -11.94
CA MET A 98 13.98 -18.01 -11.75
C MET A 98 15.10 -18.37 -10.76
N PRO A 99 16.36 -18.00 -11.06
CA PRO A 99 17.46 -18.32 -10.16
C PRO A 99 17.30 -17.58 -8.81
N PRO A 100 17.67 -18.22 -7.67
CA PRO A 100 17.43 -17.69 -6.33
C PRO A 100 17.97 -16.28 -6.06
N ASN A 101 19.08 -15.90 -6.72
CA ASN A 101 19.70 -14.58 -6.62
C ASN A 101 18.84 -13.45 -7.21
N LEU A 102 17.97 -13.75 -8.18
CA LEU A 102 17.03 -12.78 -8.72
C LEU A 102 15.81 -12.64 -7.81
N ILE A 103 15.44 -13.69 -7.07
CA ILE A 103 14.30 -13.64 -6.16
C ILE A 103 14.56 -12.67 -4.99
N SER A 104 15.79 -12.64 -4.48
CA SER A 104 16.18 -11.66 -3.45
C SER A 104 16.05 -10.20 -3.91
N LEU A 105 16.11 -9.92 -5.22
CA LEU A 105 15.91 -8.57 -5.74
C LEU A 105 14.44 -8.10 -5.63
N PHE A 106 13.48 -9.02 -5.51
CA PHE A 106 12.07 -8.69 -5.34
C PHE A 106 11.68 -8.45 -3.88
N LYS A 107 12.62 -8.55 -2.93
CA LYS A 107 12.35 -8.37 -1.50
C LYS A 107 11.64 -7.05 -1.20
N TYR A 108 11.98 -5.98 -1.91
CA TYR A 108 11.38 -4.65 -1.75
C TYR A 108 10.70 -4.19 -3.04
N ALA A 109 10.15 -5.14 -3.80
CA ALA A 109 9.40 -4.83 -5.00
C ALA A 109 8.24 -3.86 -4.65
N PRO A 110 8.08 -2.75 -5.39
CA PRO A 110 7.04 -1.78 -5.12
C PRO A 110 5.67 -2.42 -5.37
N ILE A 111 4.82 -2.41 -4.34
CA ILE A 111 3.47 -2.99 -4.39
C ILE A 111 2.37 -1.93 -4.41
N THR A 112 2.70 -0.68 -4.11
CA THR A 112 1.74 0.44 -4.09
C THR A 112 2.04 1.43 -5.22
N SER A 113 1.01 2.16 -5.66
CA SER A 113 1.20 3.24 -6.65
C SER A 113 2.03 4.39 -6.09
N VAL A 114 2.06 4.55 -4.77
CA VAL A 114 2.77 5.63 -4.08
C VAL A 114 4.29 5.49 -4.27
N ASP A 115 4.80 4.27 -4.30
CA ASP A 115 6.21 4.00 -4.62
C ASP A 115 6.55 4.45 -6.04
N VAL A 116 5.65 4.17 -6.99
CA VAL A 116 5.79 4.59 -8.39
C VAL A 116 5.74 6.12 -8.52
N GLU A 117 4.81 6.78 -7.82
CA GLU A 117 4.68 8.25 -7.82
C GLU A 117 5.93 8.94 -7.27
N ARG A 118 6.54 8.40 -6.20
CA ARG A 118 7.82 8.90 -5.67
C ARG A 118 8.94 8.78 -6.67
N SER A 119 9.09 7.60 -7.30
CA SER A 119 10.09 7.38 -8.34
C SER A 119 9.91 8.34 -9.51
N PHE A 120 8.67 8.58 -9.94
CA PHE A 120 8.39 9.59 -10.97
C PHE A 120 8.70 11.02 -10.52
N SER A 121 8.47 11.37 -9.25
CA SER A 121 8.84 12.68 -8.71
C SER A 121 10.37 12.90 -8.73
N VAL A 122 11.12 11.85 -8.36
CA VAL A 122 12.59 11.82 -8.48
C VAL A 122 13.01 11.98 -9.93
N TYR A 123 12.48 11.15 -10.84
CA TYR A 123 12.81 11.22 -12.26
C TYR A 123 12.46 12.55 -12.89
N LYS A 124 11.33 13.15 -12.51
CA LYS A 124 10.96 14.50 -12.96
C LYS A 124 12.00 15.54 -12.56
N THR A 125 12.64 15.38 -11.39
CA THR A 125 13.71 16.28 -10.93
C THR A 125 15.00 16.05 -11.74
N ILE A 126 15.31 14.80 -12.07
CA ILE A 126 16.52 14.41 -12.81
C ILE A 126 16.42 14.71 -14.31
N LEU A 127 15.24 14.53 -14.90
CA LEU A 127 15.00 14.58 -16.35
C LEU A 127 14.34 15.90 -16.80
N ALA A 128 14.21 16.89 -15.93
CA ALA A 128 13.68 18.20 -16.31
C ALA A 128 14.66 18.94 -17.25
N ASP A 129 14.16 19.38 -18.41
CA ASP A 129 14.92 20.05 -19.49
C ASP A 129 15.82 21.21 -19.03
N ASN A 130 15.43 21.88 -17.94
CA ASN A 130 16.06 23.12 -17.50
C ASN A 130 17.15 22.95 -16.44
N ARG A 131 17.53 21.72 -16.02
CA ARG A 131 18.49 21.54 -14.92
C ARG A 131 19.72 20.66 -15.15
N THR A 132 19.83 19.91 -16.26
CA THR A 132 20.88 18.88 -16.32
C THR A 132 21.41 18.63 -17.74
N ARG A 133 22.60 19.16 -18.05
CA ARG A 133 23.47 18.59 -19.10
C ARG A 133 24.24 17.42 -18.48
N PHE A 134 23.55 16.35 -18.10
CA PHE A 134 24.24 15.15 -17.65
C PHE A 134 24.85 14.42 -18.85
N THR A 135 26.09 13.98 -18.71
CA THR A 135 26.59 12.87 -19.52
C THR A 135 25.91 11.58 -19.04
N PRO A 136 25.84 10.52 -19.86
CA PRO A 136 25.27 9.24 -19.45
C PRO A 136 25.85 8.71 -18.13
N GLU A 137 27.15 8.88 -17.91
CA GLU A 137 27.85 8.41 -16.70
C GLU A 137 27.44 9.21 -15.45
N ASN A 138 27.29 10.53 -15.58
CA ASN A 138 26.83 11.38 -14.48
C ASN A 138 25.36 11.10 -14.14
N LEU A 139 24.54 10.78 -15.14
CA LEU A 139 23.15 10.39 -14.93
C LEU A 139 23.07 9.05 -14.17
N GLU A 140 23.89 8.07 -14.55
CA GLU A 140 23.98 6.77 -13.88
C GLU A 140 24.41 6.92 -12.41
N MET A 141 25.48 7.67 -12.14
CA MET A 141 25.92 7.95 -10.76
C MET A 141 24.84 8.65 -9.93
N TYR A 142 24.12 9.60 -10.53
CA TYR A 142 23.06 10.33 -9.84
C TYR A 142 21.86 9.43 -9.54
N LEU A 143 21.48 8.55 -10.47
CA LEU A 143 20.41 7.57 -10.26
C LEU A 143 20.78 6.58 -9.15
N ILE A 144 21.99 6.02 -9.16
CA ILE A 144 22.46 5.09 -8.13
C ILE A 144 22.44 5.78 -6.76
N SER A 145 23.02 6.98 -6.66
CA SER A 145 23.05 7.73 -5.39
C SER A 145 21.65 8.03 -4.85
N ASN A 146 20.69 8.29 -5.74
CA ASN A 146 19.31 8.59 -5.37
C ASN A 146 18.54 7.32 -4.95
N CYS A 147 18.77 6.18 -5.60
CA CYS A 147 18.20 4.89 -5.22
C CYS A 147 18.69 4.44 -3.83
N GLU A 148 19.99 4.62 -3.54
CA GLU A 148 20.58 4.32 -2.23
C GLU A 148 20.00 5.21 -1.12
N GLN A 149 19.87 6.52 -1.37
CA GLN A 149 19.32 7.47 -0.39
C GLN A 149 17.83 7.23 -0.08
N ASN A 150 17.07 6.70 -1.04
CA ASN A 150 15.63 6.44 -0.88
C ASN A 150 15.30 4.99 -0.48
N GLN A 151 16.31 4.17 -0.13
CA GLN A 151 16.12 2.76 0.25
C GLN A 151 15.15 2.00 -0.69
N MET A 152 15.38 2.11 -2.00
CA MET A 152 14.72 1.26 -3.01
C MET A 152 15.46 -0.08 -3.19
N PHE A 153 15.97 -0.67 -2.11
CA PHE A 153 16.70 -1.95 -2.09
C PHE A 153 16.49 -2.75 -0.83
#